data_AF-A0A2D6MDP2-F1
#
_entry.id   AF-A0A2D6MDP2-F1
#
_cell.length_a   1.000
_cell.length_b   1.000
_cell.length_c   1.000
_cell.angle_alpha   90.00
_cell.angle_beta   90.00
_cell.angle_gamma   90.00
#
_symmetry.space_group_name_H-M   'P 1'
#
loop_
_entity.id
_entity.type
_entity.pdbx_description
1 polymer ?
#
loop_
_entity_poly.entity_id
_entity_poly.type
_entity_poly.pdbx_seq_one_letter_code
_entity_poly.pdbx_strand_id
1 'polypeptide(L)' 'MKVGDLVNNTHALDQGYLGIIIEVSKAQLSNPNGCPYKVHWFNPPEFVGDYSWNNERWLEKINESR' A
#
# COMPACT_ATOMS: atom_id res chain seq x y z
N MET A 1 6.08 -3.08 -6.85
CA MET A 1 6.58 -2.06 -5.88
C MET A 1 7.65 -2.65 -4.94
N LYS A 2 8.30 -1.85 -4.09
CA LYS A 2 9.30 -2.30 -3.07
C LYS A 2 9.19 -1.56 -1.74
N VAL A 3 9.85 -2.08 -0.68
CA VAL A 3 10.00 -1.37 0.61
C VAL A 3 10.60 0.02 0.37
N GLY A 4 10.00 1.02 1.01
CA GLY A 4 10.37 2.43 0.88
C GLY A 4 9.65 3.18 -0.23
N ASP A 5 8.92 2.50 -1.13
CA ASP A 5 8.09 3.21 -2.13
C ASP A 5 6.91 3.89 -1.42
N LEU A 6 6.70 5.17 -1.74
CA LEU A 6 5.48 5.90 -1.39
C LEU A 6 4.34 5.52 -2.31
N VAL A 7 3.15 5.33 -1.74
CA VAL A 7 1.98 4.83 -2.46
C VAL A 7 0.71 5.56 -2.04
N ASN A 8 -0.23 5.68 -2.99
CA ASN A 8 -1.63 6.00 -2.73
C ASN A 8 -2.48 4.75 -2.89
N ASN A 9 -3.58 4.65 -2.13
CA ASN A 9 -4.60 3.63 -2.35
C ASN A 9 -5.58 4.12 -3.42
N THR A 10 -5.72 3.38 -4.51
CA THR A 10 -6.59 3.73 -5.64
C THR A 10 -8.01 3.21 -5.47
N HIS A 11 -8.29 2.36 -4.47
CA HIS A 11 -9.61 1.78 -4.26
C HIS A 11 -10.36 2.49 -3.11
N ALA A 12 -11.52 3.06 -3.47
CA ALA A 12 -12.25 4.08 -2.72
C ALA A 12 -13.03 3.64 -1.46
N LEU A 13 -12.69 2.52 -0.81
CA LEU A 13 -13.20 2.30 0.56
C LEU A 13 -12.52 3.25 1.55
N ASP A 14 -11.30 3.68 1.23
CA ASP A 14 -10.48 4.59 2.01
C ASP A 14 -9.97 5.71 1.08
N GLN A 15 -10.82 6.69 0.74
CA GLN A 15 -10.50 7.78 -0.20
C GLN A 15 -9.29 8.62 0.26
N GLY A 16 -8.10 8.11 -0.07
CA GLY A 16 -6.76 8.71 -0.04
C GLY A 16 -6.11 8.82 1.34
N TYR A 17 -4.97 8.15 1.60
CA TYR A 17 -4.20 8.41 2.84
C TYR A 17 -2.68 8.58 2.72
N LEU A 18 -2.05 8.30 1.58
CA LEU A 18 -0.58 8.28 1.45
C LEU A 18 0.06 7.28 2.42
N GLY A 19 0.90 6.40 1.91
CA GLY A 19 1.60 5.44 2.76
C GLY A 19 2.96 5.08 2.23
N ILE A 20 3.70 4.34 3.04
CA ILE A 20 5.00 3.79 2.68
C ILE A 20 4.97 2.27 2.82
N ILE A 21 5.51 1.56 1.83
CA ILE A 21 5.67 0.11 1.93
C ILE A 21 6.77 -0.18 2.94
N ILE A 22 6.45 -0.93 3.99
CA ILE A 22 7.39 -1.31 5.05
C ILE A 22 7.82 -2.78 4.96
N GLU A 23 7.05 -3.61 4.25
CA GLU A 23 7.33 -5.05 4.11
C GLU A 23 6.77 -5.59 2.79
N VAL A 24 7.48 -6.55 2.20
CA VAL A 24 7.01 -7.30 1.01
C VAL A 24 7.09 -8.80 1.25
N SER A 25 5.94 -9.47 1.24
CA SER A 25 5.86 -10.92 1.37
C SER A 25 6.16 -11.59 0.02
N LYS A 26 7.36 -12.14 -0.12
CA LYS A 26 7.80 -12.80 -1.37
C LYS A 26 6.92 -14.00 -1.75
N ALA A 27 6.44 -14.75 -0.76
CA ALA A 27 5.58 -15.91 -1.00
C ALA A 27 4.21 -15.53 -1.60
N GLN A 28 3.73 -14.31 -1.33
CA GLN A 28 2.45 -13.82 -1.84
C GLN A 28 2.57 -13.20 -3.24
N LEU A 29 3.78 -12.91 -3.73
CA LEU A 29 3.99 -12.30 -5.06
C LEU A 29 3.55 -13.21 -6.22
N SER A 30 3.59 -14.54 -6.02
CA SER A 30 3.12 -15.49 -7.04
C SER A 30 1.61 -15.73 -7.01
N ASN A 31 0.90 -15.21 -6.01
CA ASN A 31 -0.56 -15.33 -5.92
C ASN A 31 -1.21 -14.06 -6.52
N PRO A 32 -1.93 -14.15 -7.65
CA PRO A 32 -2.55 -12.98 -8.28
C PRO A 32 -3.61 -12.29 -7.39
N ASN A 33 -4.17 -13.02 -6.42
CA ASN A 33 -5.11 -12.50 -5.43
C ASN A 33 -4.46 -12.20 -4.07
N GLY A 34 -3.13 -12.36 -3.95
CA GLY A 34 -2.40 -12.11 -2.72
C GLY A 34 -2.30 -10.63 -2.41
N CYS A 35 -2.04 -10.31 -1.14
CA CYS A 35 -1.73 -8.94 -0.71
C CYS A 35 -0.27 -8.90 -0.22
N PRO A 36 0.71 -8.85 -1.12
CA PRO A 36 2.12 -9.00 -0.74
C PRO A 36 2.73 -7.72 -0.16
N TYR A 37 2.05 -6.58 -0.16
CA TYR A 37 2.63 -5.29 0.24
C TYR A 37 2.03 -4.79 1.55
N LYS A 38 2.83 -4.75 2.63
CA LYS A 38 2.40 -4.11 3.89
C LYS A 38 2.71 -2.63 3.82
N VAL A 39 1.68 -1.81 3.98
CA VAL A 39 1.75 -0.35 3.93
C VAL A 39 1.53 0.20 5.34
N HIS A 40 2.36 1.16 5.74
CA HIS A 40 2.07 2.06 6.86
C HIS A 40 1.42 3.33 6.28
N TRP A 41 0.21 3.65 6.73
CA TRP A 41 -0.55 4.81 6.27
C TRP A 41 -0.24 6.05 7.12
N PHE A 42 -0.14 7.21 6.49
CA PHE A 42 0.06 8.47 7.20
C PHE A 42 -1.29 9.12 7.49
N ASN A 43 -1.54 9.46 8.74
CA ASN A 43 -2.80 10.07 9.19
C ASN A 43 -4.04 9.35 8.63
N PRO A 44 -4.15 8.01 8.81
CA PRO A 44 -5.35 7.29 8.39
C PRO A 44 -6.57 7.83 9.16
N PRO A 45 -7.81 7.67 8.64
CA PRO A 45 -9.02 7.93 9.39
C PRO A 45 -9.06 7.07 10.64
N GLU A 46 -9.78 7.52 11.66
CA GLU A 46 -9.89 6.82 12.96
C GLU A 46 -10.37 5.36 12.85
N PHE A 47 -11.04 4.99 11.76
CA PHE A 47 -11.54 3.63 11.51
C PHE A 47 -10.59 2.75 10.68
N VAL A 48 -9.47 3.29 10.18
CA VAL A 48 -8.46 2.56 9.42
C VAL A 48 -7.25 2.35 10.31
N GLY A 49 -6.79 1.10 10.42
CA GLY A 49 -5.56 0.82 11.15
C GLY A 49 -4.33 1.43 10.47
N ASP A 50 -3.31 1.77 11.26
CA ASP A 50 -2.04 2.33 10.77
C ASP A 50 -1.35 1.45 9.71
N TYR A 51 -1.68 0.16 9.65
CA TYR A 51 -1.08 -0.79 8.73
C TYR A 51 -2.13 -1.64 8.02
N SER A 52 -1.93 -1.90 6.73
CA SER A 52 -2.69 -2.93 6.01
C SER A 52 -1.86 -3.63 4.93
N TRP A 53 -2.24 -4.87 4.62
CA TRP A 53 -1.68 -5.63 3.51
C TRP A 53 -2.51 -5.38 2.25
N ASN A 54 -1.83 -5.04 1.16
CA ASN A 54 -2.45 -4.58 -0.08
C ASN A 54 -1.96 -5.37 -1.29
N ASN A 55 -2.84 -5.49 -2.28
CA ASN A 55 -2.52 -6.00 -3.61
C ASN A 55 -1.98 -4.85 -4.49
N GLU A 56 -1.15 -5.17 -5.47
CA GLU A 56 -0.59 -4.20 -6.42
C GLU A 56 -1.67 -3.37 -7.14
N ARG A 57 -2.78 -4.00 -7.50
CA ARG A 57 -3.86 -3.36 -8.26
C ARG A 57 -4.59 -2.25 -7.50
N TRP A 58 -4.37 -2.16 -6.18
CA TRP A 58 -4.96 -1.13 -5.31
C TRP A 58 -3.98 -0.02 -4.97
N LEU A 59 -2.71 -0.14 -5.36
CA LEU A 59 -1.67 0.82 -5.00
C LEU A 59 -1.15 1.53 -6.24
N GLU A 60 -1.08 2.84 -6.15
CA GLU A 60 -0.39 3.68 -7.13
C GLU A 60 0.89 4.22 -6.51
N LYS A 61 2.03 3.91 -7.12
CA LYS A 61 3.33 4.43 -6.69
C LYS A 61 3.44 5.91 -7.01
N ILE A 62 3.83 6.69 -6.02
CA ILE A 62 4.15 8.11 -6.18
C ILE A 62 5.60 8.21 -6.64
N ASN A 63 5.81 8.79 -7.82
CA ASN A 63 7.15 9.13 -8.31
C ASN A 63 7.45 10.58 -7.92
N GLU A 64 8.45 10.79 -7.06
CA GLU A 64 8.92 12.12 -6.67
C GLU A 64 9.80 12.79 -7.73
N SER A 65 9.72 12.37 -9.00
CA SER A 65 10.46 12.98 -10.11
C SER A 65 9.89 14.37 -10.42
N ARG A 66 10.25 15.37 -9.61
CA ARG A 66 10.20 16.80 -9.93
C ARG A 66 11.61 17.35 -10.06
#